data_AF-A0A4Y8QYF9-F1
#
_entry.id   AF-A0A4Y8QYF9-F1
#
_cell.length_a   1.000
_cell.length_b   1.000
_cell.length_c   1.000
_cell.angle_alpha   90.00
_cell.angle_beta   90.00
_cell.angle_gamma   90.00
#
_symmetry.space_group_name_H-M   'P 1'
#
loop_
_entity.id
_entity.type
_entity.pdbx_description
1 polymer ?
#
loop_
_entity_poly.entity_id
_entity_poly.type
_entity_poly.pdbx_seq_one_letter_code
_entity_poly.pdbx_strand_id
1 'polypeptide(L)'
;MHCPFCRHADSRVVDSRTSDDGASIRRRRQCPECNRRFTTIETASLSVVKRSGVTEPFSREKIVNGVRKACQGRPVNEDDLAVLAQRVEETIRASGSAELDAYEIGLAILGPLRELDEVAYLRFASVYQAFDSLEDFESAITSLRVDREEREAAAGRAAAEAADDAATDREAAPQP
;
A
#
# COMPACT_ATOMS: atom_id res chain seq x y z
N MET A 1 -19.90 -8.15 -21.88
CA MET A 1 -18.56 -8.75 -21.60
C MET A 1 -18.51 -10.07 -22.35
N HIS A 2 -17.59 -10.20 -23.30
CA HIS A 2 -17.54 -11.31 -24.24
C HIS A 2 -17.25 -12.65 -23.56
N CYS A 3 -17.95 -13.71 -23.98
CA CYS A 3 -17.67 -15.08 -23.55
C CYS A 3 -16.31 -15.54 -24.10
N PRO A 4 -15.37 -16.02 -23.26
CA PRO A 4 -14.05 -16.46 -23.72
C PRO A 4 -14.09 -17.74 -24.57
N PHE A 5 -15.21 -18.47 -24.56
CA PHE A 5 -15.34 -19.76 -25.25
C PHE A 5 -16.03 -19.68 -26.62
N CYS A 6 -17.08 -18.88 -26.75
CA CYS A 6 -17.85 -18.74 -28.00
C CYS A 6 -17.90 -17.31 -28.53
N ARG A 7 -17.26 -16.35 -27.85
CA ARG A 7 -17.21 -14.92 -28.19
C ARG A 7 -18.56 -14.20 -28.24
N HIS A 8 -19.63 -14.83 -27.72
CA HIS A 8 -20.91 -14.16 -27.49
C HIS A 8 -20.72 -12.86 -26.69
N ALA A 9 -21.39 -11.77 -27.08
CA ALA A 9 -21.18 -10.45 -26.48
C ALA A 9 -21.63 -10.37 -25.00
N ASP A 10 -22.58 -11.22 -24.63
CA ASP A 10 -23.25 -11.18 -23.34
C ASP A 10 -22.89 -12.34 -22.41
N SER A 11 -22.99 -12.03 -21.12
CA SER A 11 -22.79 -12.99 -20.04
C SER A 11 -23.58 -12.56 -18.81
N ARG A 12 -24.16 -13.53 -18.10
CA ARG A 12 -24.95 -13.31 -16.88
C ARG A 12 -24.07 -13.49 -15.64
N VAL A 13 -24.11 -12.55 -14.70
CA VAL A 13 -23.43 -12.70 -13.40
C VAL A 13 -24.23 -13.69 -12.53
N VAL A 14 -23.55 -14.69 -11.98
CA VAL A 14 -24.12 -15.78 -11.17
C VAL A 14 -23.71 -15.65 -9.71
N ASP A 15 -22.46 -15.28 -9.45
CA ASP A 15 -21.91 -15.12 -8.10
C ASP A 15 -20.95 -13.93 -8.10
N SER A 16 -20.91 -13.15 -7.02
CA SER A 16 -20.03 -12.00 -6.87
C SER A 16 -19.39 -12.03 -5.50
N ARG A 17 -18.05 -12.01 -5.46
CA ARG A 17 -17.28 -11.99 -4.22
C ARG A 17 -16.26 -10.86 -4.28
N THR A 18 -16.13 -10.12 -3.20
CA THR A 18 -15.03 -9.18 -3.01
C THR A 18 -13.78 -9.99 -2.61
N SER A 19 -12.63 -9.70 -3.21
CA SER A 19 -11.35 -10.29 -2.81
C SER A 19 -10.97 -9.82 -1.39
N ASP A 20 -10.13 -10.60 -0.70
CA ASP A 20 -9.74 -10.35 0.70
C ASP A 20 -9.13 -8.95 0.90
N ASP A 21 -8.42 -8.44 -0.10
CA ASP A 21 -7.82 -7.09 -0.08
C ASP A 21 -8.82 -5.96 -0.43
N GLY A 22 -10.11 -6.26 -0.63
CA GLY A 22 -11.15 -5.28 -0.97
C GLY A 22 -11.04 -4.64 -2.37
N ALA A 23 -9.89 -4.75 -3.02
CA ALA A 23 -9.54 -4.01 -4.23
C ALA A 23 -10.12 -4.57 -5.53
N SER A 24 -10.61 -5.81 -5.53
CA SER A 24 -11.18 -6.44 -6.71
C SER A 24 -12.42 -7.26 -6.40
N ILE A 25 -13.34 -7.28 -7.35
CA ILE A 25 -14.57 -8.07 -7.32
C ILE A 25 -14.39 -9.23 -8.30
N ARG A 26 -14.34 -10.45 -7.77
CA ARG A 26 -14.41 -11.68 -8.57
C ARG A 26 -15.88 -11.98 -8.85
N ARG A 27 -16.27 -11.88 -10.12
CA ARG A 27 -17.60 -12.25 -10.60
C ARG A 27 -17.56 -13.56 -11.37
N ARG A 28 -18.33 -14.55 -10.94
CA ARG A 28 -18.59 -15.75 -11.73
C ARG A 28 -19.70 -15.44 -12.72
N ARG A 29 -19.42 -15.60 -14.01
CA ARG A 29 -20.34 -15.34 -15.11
C ARG A 29 -20.69 -16.62 -15.85
N GLN A 30 -21.87 -16.68 -16.46
CA GLN A 30 -22.33 -17.76 -17.32
C GLN A 30 -22.72 -17.19 -18.69
N CYS A 31 -22.26 -17.82 -19.76
CA CYS A 31 -22.67 -17.48 -21.12
C CYS A 31 -24.08 -18.04 -21.41
N PRO A 32 -25.03 -17.24 -21.92
CA PRO A 32 -26.38 -17.74 -22.27
C PRO A 32 -26.38 -18.62 -23.53
N GLU A 33 -25.38 -18.49 -24.42
CA GLU A 33 -25.31 -19.25 -25.69
C GLU A 33 -24.70 -20.64 -25.49
N CYS A 34 -23.53 -20.72 -24.83
CA CYS A 34 -22.80 -21.98 -24.67
C CYS A 34 -22.88 -22.58 -23.26
N ASN A 35 -23.60 -21.93 -22.34
CA ASN A 35 -23.81 -22.34 -20.94
C ASN A 35 -22.54 -22.52 -20.08
N ARG A 36 -21.35 -22.23 -20.62
CA ARG A 36 -20.09 -22.31 -19.88
C ARG A 36 -19.96 -21.19 -18.85
N ARG A 37 -19.33 -21.51 -17.73
CA ARG A 37 -19.04 -20.58 -16.64
C ARG A 37 -17.58 -20.13 -16.69
N PHE A 38 -17.35 -18.86 -16.39
CA PHE A 38 -16.01 -18.26 -16.29
C PHE A 38 -15.99 -17.20 -15.20
N THR A 39 -14.79 -16.86 -14.71
CA THR A 39 -14.62 -15.85 -13.66
C THR A 39 -13.97 -14.62 -14.26
N THR A 40 -14.52 -13.45 -13.96
CA THR A 40 -13.93 -12.16 -14.30
C THR A 40 -13.51 -11.46 -13.02
N ILE A 41 -12.36 -10.78 -13.07
CA ILE A 41 -11.87 -9.95 -11.97
C ILE A 41 -12.08 -8.51 -12.40
N GLU A 42 -12.96 -7.80 -11.69
CA GLU A 42 -13.23 -6.37 -11.90
C GLU A 42 -12.51 -5.60 -10.79
N THR A 43 -11.58 -4.73 -11.15
CA THR A 43 -10.86 -3.88 -10.20
C THR A 43 -11.36 -2.46 -10.35
N ALA A 44 -11.63 -1.76 -9.24
CA ALA A 44 -11.93 -0.34 -9.30
C ALA A 44 -10.73 0.41 -9.90
N SER A 45 -10.95 1.02 -11.08
CA SER A 45 -9.91 1.78 -11.78
C SER A 45 -9.58 3.02 -10.97
N LEU A 46 -8.30 3.17 -10.64
CA LEU A 46 -7.76 4.35 -10.00
C LEU A 46 -6.98 5.13 -11.05
N SER A 47 -7.29 6.42 -11.15
CA SER A 47 -6.65 7.35 -12.08
C SER A 47 -5.73 8.31 -11.32
N VAL A 48 -4.65 8.71 -11.97
CA VAL A 48 -3.67 9.66 -11.43
C VAL A 48 -3.59 10.88 -12.32
N VAL A 49 -3.85 12.04 -11.75
CA VAL A 49 -3.68 13.33 -12.40
C VAL A 49 -2.23 13.78 -12.22
N LYS A 50 -1.51 13.95 -13.33
CA LYS A 50 -0.16 14.49 -13.30
C LYS A 50 -0.19 16.01 -13.14
N ARG A 51 0.94 16.58 -12.71
CA ARG A 51 1.16 18.04 -12.68
C ARG A 51 0.92 18.71 -14.05
N SER A 52 1.10 17.97 -15.16
CA SER A 52 0.80 18.44 -16.51
C SER A 52 -0.70 18.50 -16.84
N GLY A 53 -1.58 18.04 -15.94
CA GLY A 53 -3.01 17.86 -16.17
C GLY A 53 -3.37 16.57 -16.93
N VAL A 54 -2.39 15.77 -17.33
CA VAL A 54 -2.63 14.48 -18.00
C VAL A 54 -3.05 13.44 -16.96
N THR A 55 -4.17 12.76 -17.22
CA THR A 55 -4.67 11.64 -16.41
C THR A 55 -4.16 10.32 -16.97
N GLU A 56 -3.65 9.46 -16.10
CA GLU A 56 -3.20 8.11 -16.46
C GLU A 56 -3.65 7.06 -15.43
N PRO A 57 -3.74 5.77 -15.80
CA PRO A 57 -4.01 4.72 -14.83
C PRO A 57 -2.93 4.64 -13.76
N PHE A 58 -3.33 4.44 -12.51
CA PHE A 58 -2.42 4.14 -11.41
C PHE A 58 -1.60 2.88 -11.72
N SER A 59 -0.31 2.92 -11.38
CA SER A 59 0.60 1.79 -11.53
C SER A 59 1.57 1.72 -10.35
N ARG A 60 1.60 0.58 -9.67
CA ARG A 60 2.59 0.28 -8.62
C ARG A 60 4.03 0.37 -9.13
N GLU A 61 4.26 -0.04 -10.37
CA GLU A 61 5.58 0.02 -10.98
C GLU A 61 6.11 1.47 -11.05
N LYS A 62 5.22 2.46 -11.27
CA LYS A 62 5.61 3.87 -11.26
C LYS A 62 5.99 4.36 -9.86
N ILE A 63 5.36 3.83 -8.81
CA ILE A 63 5.77 4.10 -7.42
C ILE A 63 7.17 3.53 -7.19
N VAL A 64 7.38 2.25 -7.49
CA VAL A 64 8.69 1.59 -7.33
C VAL A 64 9.77 2.37 -8.06
N ASN A 65 9.54 2.72 -9.33
CA ASN A 65 10.49 3.50 -10.13
C ASN A 65 10.76 4.90 -9.55
N GLY A 66 9.74 5.56 -9.00
CA GLY A 66 9.88 6.88 -8.36
C GLY A 66 10.68 6.83 -7.06
N VAL A 67 10.52 5.77 -6.27
CA VAL A 67 11.21 5.59 -4.97
C VAL A 67 12.62 5.04 -5.15
N ARG A 68 12.87 4.23 -6.19
CA ARG A 68 14.16 3.56 -6.43
C ARG A 68 15.34 4.52 -6.40
N LYS A 69 15.19 5.74 -6.92
CA LYS A 69 16.26 6.75 -6.91
C LYS A 69 16.64 7.18 -5.49
N ALA A 70 15.68 7.33 -4.58
CA ALA A 70 15.94 7.70 -3.18
C ALA A 70 16.66 6.56 -2.42
N CYS A 71 16.33 5.31 -2.75
CA CYS A 71 16.91 4.10 -2.15
C CYS A 71 18.30 3.71 -2.68
N GLN A 72 18.88 4.44 -3.65
CA GLN A 72 20.19 4.09 -4.21
C GLN A 72 21.29 4.04 -3.14
N GLY A 73 22.01 2.91 -3.08
CA GLY A 73 23.08 2.67 -2.10
C GLY A 73 22.60 2.41 -0.67
N ARG A 74 21.31 2.10 -0.49
CA ARG A 74 20.71 1.72 0.80
C ARG A 74 20.43 0.21 0.83
N PRO A 75 20.34 -0.41 2.03
CA PRO A 75 20.02 -1.82 2.18
C PRO A 75 18.52 -2.08 1.97
N VAL A 76 17.99 -1.73 0.79
CA VAL A 76 16.59 -1.89 0.41
C VAL A 76 16.54 -2.74 -0.84
N ASN A 77 15.83 -3.88 -0.79
CA ASN A 77 15.71 -4.80 -1.91
C ASN A 77 14.41 -4.53 -2.72
N GLU A 78 14.24 -5.23 -3.85
CA GLU A 78 13.07 -5.03 -4.72
C GLU A 78 11.77 -5.55 -4.08
N ASP A 79 11.82 -6.56 -3.21
CA ASP A 79 10.64 -7.06 -2.50
C ASP A 79 10.15 -6.02 -1.48
N ASP A 80 11.07 -5.34 -0.78
CA ASP A 80 10.74 -4.24 0.13
C ASP A 80 10.03 -3.10 -0.62
N LEU A 81 10.51 -2.75 -1.82
CA LEU A 81 9.89 -1.73 -2.68
C LEU A 81 8.50 -2.17 -3.17
N ALA A 82 8.31 -3.46 -3.46
CA ALA A 82 7.02 -4.01 -3.85
C ALA A 82 6.00 -3.93 -2.70
N VAL A 83 6.42 -4.29 -1.47
CA VAL A 83 5.61 -4.15 -0.26
C VAL A 83 5.26 -2.69 0.01
N LEU A 84 6.24 -1.78 -0.14
CA LEU A 84 6.01 -0.35 -0.01
C LEU A 84 4.95 0.14 -1.01
N ALA A 85 5.08 -0.22 -2.29
CA ALA A 85 4.14 0.18 -3.33
C ALA A 85 2.72 -0.36 -3.08
N GLN A 86 2.61 -1.57 -2.52
CA GLN A 86 1.34 -2.13 -2.08
C GLN A 86 0.71 -1.32 -0.94
N ARG A 87 1.47 -1.01 0.12
CA ARG A 87 0.96 -0.20 1.25
C ARG A 87 0.50 1.19 0.81
N VAL A 88 1.22 1.79 -0.14
CA VAL A 88 0.84 3.07 -0.73
C VAL A 88 -0.47 2.96 -1.51
N GLU A 89 -0.62 1.91 -2.33
CA GLU A 89 -1.88 1.64 -3.04
C GLU A 89 -3.05 1.46 -2.07
N GLU A 90 -2.88 0.69 -0.99
CA GLU A 90 -3.90 0.47 0.02
C GLU A 90 -4.32 1.78 0.71
N THR A 91 -3.35 2.61 1.11
CA THR A 91 -3.58 3.93 1.72
C THR A 91 -4.39 4.83 0.78
N ILE A 92 -3.99 4.87 -0.48
CA ILE A 92 -4.64 5.63 -1.53
C ILE A 92 -6.08 5.13 -1.75
N ARG A 93 -6.29 3.82 -1.85
CA ARG A 93 -7.63 3.26 -2.06
C ARG A 93 -8.54 3.48 -0.85
N ALA A 94 -7.99 3.48 0.36
CA ALA A 94 -8.73 3.76 1.58
C ALA A 94 -9.28 5.21 1.63
N SER A 95 -8.71 6.14 0.85
CA SER A 95 -9.26 7.50 0.71
C SER A 95 -10.64 7.53 0.03
N GLY A 96 -11.01 6.48 -0.72
CA GLY A 96 -12.26 6.40 -1.47
C GLY A 96 -12.30 7.20 -2.78
N SER A 97 -11.20 7.88 -3.14
CA SER A 97 -11.10 8.66 -4.37
C SER A 97 -10.82 7.78 -5.59
N ALA A 98 -11.57 7.99 -6.67
CA ALA A 98 -11.34 7.31 -7.96
C ALA A 98 -10.22 7.96 -8.78
N GLU A 99 -9.88 9.21 -8.46
CA GLU A 99 -8.88 10.03 -9.13
C GLU A 99 -8.08 10.78 -8.08
N LEU A 100 -6.75 10.74 -8.18
CA LEU A 100 -5.84 11.35 -7.22
C LEU A 100 -4.73 12.13 -7.89
N ASP A 101 -4.29 13.19 -7.24
CA ASP A 101 -3.15 13.95 -7.71
C ASP A 101 -1.85 13.19 -7.48
N ALA A 102 -0.94 13.26 -8.46
CA ALA A 102 0.38 12.65 -8.33
C ALA A 102 1.18 13.18 -7.13
N TYR A 103 0.87 14.40 -6.69
CA TYR A 103 1.44 14.99 -5.48
C TYR A 103 1.00 14.24 -4.21
N GLU A 104 -0.29 13.93 -4.09
CA GLU A 104 -0.83 13.18 -2.95
C GLU A 104 -0.25 11.77 -2.88
N ILE A 105 -0.02 11.13 -4.02
CA ILE A 105 0.69 9.85 -4.08
C ILE A 105 2.12 9.99 -3.55
N GLY A 106 2.82 11.06 -3.91
CA GLY A 106 4.13 11.39 -3.37
C GLY A 106 4.13 11.53 -1.84
N LEU A 107 3.11 12.18 -1.28
CA LEU A 107 2.94 12.28 0.17
C LEU A 107 2.62 10.93 0.82
N ALA A 108 1.78 10.10 0.19
CA ALA A 108 1.44 8.77 0.69
C ALA A 108 2.65 7.81 0.75
N ILE A 109 3.66 8.01 -0.10
CA ILE A 109 4.92 7.24 -0.08
C ILE A 109 5.74 7.51 1.18
N LEU A 110 5.68 8.72 1.74
CA LEU A 110 6.58 9.17 2.80
C LEU A 110 6.47 8.33 4.06
N GLY A 111 5.27 7.94 4.48
CA GLY A 111 5.06 7.12 5.68
C GLY A 111 5.73 5.75 5.58
N PRO A 112 5.33 4.90 4.63
CA PRO A 112 5.96 3.61 4.40
C PRO A 112 7.48 3.69 4.14
N LEU A 113 7.93 4.72 3.42
CA LEU A 113 9.36 4.91 3.15
C LEU A 113 10.15 5.28 4.41
N ARG A 114 9.55 6.05 5.34
CA ARG A 114 10.16 6.40 6.63
C ARG A 114 10.41 5.18 7.50
N GLU A 115 9.48 4.22 7.49
CA GLU A 115 9.66 2.96 8.21
C GLU A 115 10.71 2.07 7.55
N LEU A 116 10.79 2.10 6.22
CA LEU A 116 11.72 1.28 5.45
C LEU A 116 13.17 1.76 5.56
N ASP A 117 13.42 3.05 5.32
CA ASP A 117 14.76 3.65 5.43
C ASP A 117 14.70 5.18 5.60
N GLU A 118 15.18 5.67 6.76
CA GLU A 118 15.13 7.09 7.12
C GLU A 118 15.93 7.99 6.15
N VAL A 119 17.03 7.50 5.59
CA VAL A 119 17.88 8.27 4.66
C VAL A 119 17.21 8.38 3.29
N ALA A 120 16.63 7.29 2.78
CA ALA A 120 15.82 7.30 1.57
C ALA A 120 14.59 8.21 1.74
N TYR A 121 13.95 8.16 2.91
CA TYR A 121 12.89 9.09 3.27
C TYR A 121 13.35 10.55 3.16
N LEU A 122 14.47 10.94 3.79
CA LEU A 122 14.96 12.33 3.73
C LEU A 122 15.25 12.77 2.28
N ARG A 123 15.86 11.90 1.47
CA ARG A 123 16.15 12.17 0.05
C ARG A 123 14.88 12.34 -0.79
N PHE A 124 13.84 11.59 -0.46
CA PHE A 124 12.57 11.67 -1.16
C PHE A 124 11.76 12.89 -0.70
N ALA A 125 11.69 13.10 0.62
CA ALA A 125 10.99 14.21 1.26
C ALA A 125 11.53 15.57 0.79
N SER A 126 12.85 15.71 0.61
CA SER A 126 13.42 16.98 0.15
C SER A 126 12.86 17.46 -1.19
N VAL A 127 12.46 16.55 -2.07
CA VAL A 127 11.86 16.89 -3.37
C VAL A 127 10.37 17.19 -3.25
N TYR A 128 9.63 16.43 -2.43
CA TYR A 128 8.16 16.52 -2.37
C TYR A 128 7.64 17.51 -1.32
N GLN A 129 8.44 17.81 -0.29
CA GLN A 129 8.14 18.82 0.72
C GLN A 129 8.90 20.13 0.49
N ALA A 130 9.61 20.26 -0.65
CA ALA A 130 10.36 21.46 -1.03
C ALA A 130 11.32 21.93 0.07
N PHE A 131 12.27 21.07 0.46
CA PHE A 131 13.32 21.49 1.39
C PHE A 131 14.25 22.45 0.66
N ASP A 132 14.22 23.71 1.09
CA ASP A 132 14.98 24.80 0.47
C ASP A 132 16.13 25.27 1.39
N SER A 133 16.16 24.79 2.63
CA SER A 133 17.08 25.23 3.68
C SER A 133 17.66 24.08 4.50
N LEU A 134 18.73 24.35 5.26
CA LEU A 134 19.29 23.36 6.21
C LEU A 134 18.33 23.12 7.36
N GLU A 135 17.59 24.15 7.75
CA GLU A 135 16.58 24.14 8.81
C GLU A 135 15.44 23.15 8.51
N ASP A 136 15.07 22.96 7.23
CA ASP A 136 14.09 21.97 6.81
C ASP A 136 14.60 20.54 7.08
N PHE A 137 15.88 20.29 6.80
CA PHE A 137 16.51 19.00 7.12
C PHE A 137 16.61 18.79 8.62
N GLU A 138 17.01 19.81 9.39
CA GLU A 138 17.08 19.72 10.85
C GLU A 138 15.70 19.39 11.46
N SER A 139 14.66 20.04 10.97
CA SER A 139 13.28 19.79 11.39
C SER A 139 12.85 18.35 11.06
N ALA A 140 13.13 17.89 9.84
CA ALA A 140 12.83 16.51 9.43
C ALA A 140 13.60 15.47 10.26
N ILE A 141 14.88 15.71 10.54
CA ILE A 141 15.72 14.83 11.38
C ILE A 141 15.20 14.80 12.81
N THR A 142 14.78 15.94 13.34
CA THR A 142 14.21 16.03 14.69
C THR A 142 12.94 15.18 14.79
N SER A 143 12.03 15.32 13.82
CA SER A 143 10.82 14.48 13.76
C SER A 143 11.15 12.98 13.66
N LEU A 144 12.15 12.59 12.86
CA LEU A 144 12.58 11.19 12.76
C LEU A 144 13.09 10.62 14.09
N ARG A 145 13.81 11.42 14.88
CA ARG A 145 14.30 11.01 16.20
C ARG A 145 13.14 10.74 17.16
N VAL A 146 12.16 11.64 17.20
CA VAL A 146 10.96 11.47 18.03
C VAL A 146 10.19 10.22 17.60
N ASP A 147 9.92 10.06 16.30
CA ASP A 147 9.23 8.87 15.76
C ASP A 147 9.96 7.57 16.11
N ARG A 148 11.29 7.59 16.17
CA ARG A 148 12.10 6.44 16.55
C ARG A 148 11.95 6.14 18.04
N GLU A 149 12.07 7.14 18.91
CA GLU A 149 11.89 6.99 20.35
C GLU A 149 10.49 6.46 20.69
N GLU A 150 9.46 6.96 20.03
CA GLU A 150 8.08 6.50 20.20
C GLU A 150 7.90 5.03 19.79
N ARG A 151 8.51 4.62 18.66
CA ARG A 151 8.49 3.23 18.18
C ARG A 151 9.24 2.29 19.11
N GLU A 152 10.41 2.69 19.61
CA GLU A 152 11.18 1.92 20.59
C GLU A 152 10.41 1.78 21.91
N ALA A 153 9.76 2.87 22.38
CA ALA A 153 8.92 2.83 23.57
C ALA A 153 7.67 1.95 23.38
N ALA A 154 7.02 2.01 22.22
CA ALA A 154 5.87 1.16 21.91
C ALA A 154 6.24 -0.32 21.83
N ALA A 155 7.37 -0.66 21.21
CA ALA A 155 7.89 -2.02 21.18
C ALA A 155 8.22 -2.54 22.59
N GLY A 156 8.81 -1.68 23.44
CA GLY A 156 9.07 -2.01 24.84
C GLY A 156 7.79 -2.29 25.64
N ARG A 157 6.72 -1.51 25.43
CA ARG A 157 5.40 -1.74 26.04
C ARG A 157 4.77 -3.06 25.57
N ALA A 158 4.74 -3.31 24.27
CA ALA A 158 4.17 -4.53 23.70
C ALA A 158 4.92 -5.79 24.17
N ALA A 159 6.25 -5.72 24.32
CA ALA A 159 7.04 -6.83 24.85
C ALA A 159 6.77 -7.10 26.34
N ALA A 160 6.52 -6.05 27.12
CA ALA A 160 6.14 -6.20 28.53
C ALA A 160 4.73 -6.79 28.69
N GLU A 161 3.76 -6.35 27.88
CA GLU A 161 2.40 -6.90 27.85
C GLU A 161 2.39 -8.38 27.46
N ALA A 162 3.13 -8.76 26.40
CA ALA A 162 3.24 -10.15 25.98
C ALA A 162 3.91 -11.06 27.03
N ALA A 163 4.82 -10.51 27.85
CA ALA A 163 5.45 -11.24 28.94
C ALA A 163 4.50 -11.45 30.13
N ASP A 164 3.62 -10.48 30.41
CA ASP A 164 2.59 -10.56 31.45
C ASP A 164 1.47 -11.53 31.08
N ASP A 165 1.00 -11.50 29.82
CA ASP A 165 0.03 -12.47 29.28
C ASP A 165 0.59 -13.91 29.36
N ALA A 166 1.86 -14.11 28.98
CA ALA A 166 2.52 -15.42 29.05
C ALA A 166 2.77 -15.93 30.49
N ALA A 167 2.90 -15.02 31.46
CA ALA A 167 3.00 -15.36 32.87
C ALA A 167 1.62 -15.80 33.41
N THR A 168 0.56 -15.10 33.03
CA THR A 168 -0.82 -15.36 33.44
C THR A 168 -1.34 -16.70 32.91
N ASP A 169 -1.00 -17.07 31.66
CA ASP A 169 -1.35 -18.37 31.07
C ASP A 169 -0.63 -19.57 31.73
N ARG A 170 0.54 -19.34 32.35
CA ARG A 170 1.28 -20.40 33.07
C ARG A 170 0.71 -20.71 34.45
N GLU A 171 0.02 -19.76 35.07
CA GLU A 171 -0.58 -19.90 36.40
C GLU A 171 -1.97 -20.55 36.36
N ALA A 172 -2.60 -20.64 35.18
CA ALA A 172 -3.91 -21.25 34.97
C ALA A 172 -3.89 -22.77 34.68
N ALA A 173 -2.71 -23.40 34.66
CA ALA A 173 -2.60 -24.84 34.43
C ALA A 173 -3.15 -25.64 35.63
N PRO A 174 -4.17 -26.50 35.44
CA PRO A 174 -4.79 -27.23 36.55
C PRO A 174 -3.79 -28.23 37.17
N GLN A 175 -3.63 -28.14 38.48
CA GLN A 175 -2.85 -29.12 39.25
C GLN A 175 -3.58 -30.48 39.30
N PRO A 176 -2.82 -31.60 39.31
CA PRO A 176 -3.35 -32.95 39.13
C PRO A 176 -4.25 -33.45 40.26
#